data_AF-A0A7S1NYN6-F1
#
_entry.id   AF-A0A7S1NYN6-F1
#
_cell.length_a   1.000
_cell.length_b   1.000
_cell.length_c   1.000
_cell.angle_alpha   90.00
_cell.angle_beta   90.00
_cell.angle_gamma   90.00
#
_symmetry.space_group_name_H-M   'P 1'
#
loop_
_entity.id
_entity.type
_entity.pdbx_description
1 polymer ?
#
loop_
_entity_poly.entity_id
_entity_poly.type
_entity_poly.pdbx_seq_one_letter_code
_entity_poly.pdbx_strand_id
1 'polypeptide(L)'
;PAHVGPHGLTVRQDANRVSAWTNRNNGSTGGNRGPMPPTFPPAAATMDHPNRLAQLTNTGGQESTAGGRDSEHLADQLCRHLEQTQLAAKKKEDVLIRQLQETQWKLAQAMNARQQPSSPSSSSAPLAAADDGEHFKCDVCMDKDKSILLIPCRHLCMCGECADRLMGGPLAKRLCPRCRQ
;
A
#
# COMPACT_ATOMS: atom_id res chain seq x y z
N PRO A 1 -0.88 -19.18 52.11
CA PRO A 1 -1.41 -17.89 52.59
C PRO A 1 -0.38 -16.77 52.42
N ALA A 2 -0.77 -15.71 51.67
CA ALA A 2 -0.23 -14.35 51.67
C ALA A 2 1.21 -14.15 51.12
N HIS A 3 1.55 -13.14 50.30
CA HIS A 3 0.83 -11.97 49.80
C HIS A 3 1.57 -11.36 48.59
N VAL A 4 0.90 -10.40 47.96
CA VAL A 4 1.08 -9.75 46.64
C VAL A 4 2.11 -8.60 46.61
N GLY A 5 2.93 -8.54 45.53
CA GLY A 5 3.46 -7.36 44.76
C GLY A 5 4.28 -6.23 45.44
N PRO A 6 4.68 -5.14 44.73
CA PRO A 6 4.72 -4.90 43.27
C PRO A 6 5.88 -3.99 42.72
N HIS A 7 5.88 -3.75 41.39
CA HIS A 7 6.49 -2.65 40.58
C HIS A 7 7.99 -2.62 40.21
N GLY A 8 8.26 -2.48 38.89
CA GLY A 8 9.56 -2.09 38.33
C GLY A 8 9.59 -2.14 36.80
N LEU A 9 9.08 -1.08 36.16
CA LEU A 9 9.12 -0.84 34.71
C LEU A 9 10.56 -0.72 34.18
N THR A 10 10.87 -1.30 33.02
CA THR A 10 11.85 -0.70 32.10
C THR A 10 11.47 -0.98 30.65
N VAL A 11 10.83 0.03 30.05
CA VAL A 11 10.73 0.22 28.60
C VAL A 11 12.14 0.49 28.07
N ARG A 12 12.66 -0.36 27.17
CA ARG A 12 13.83 -0.02 26.36
C ARG A 12 13.34 0.63 25.07
N GLN A 13 13.72 1.89 24.91
CA GLN A 13 13.58 2.68 23.70
C GLN A 13 14.62 2.21 22.69
N ASP A 14 14.19 1.75 21.51
CA ASP A 14 15.07 1.67 20.35
C ASP A 14 14.84 2.90 19.48
N ALA A 15 15.72 3.88 19.72
CA ALA A 15 15.86 5.07 18.91
C ALA A 15 16.50 4.72 17.56
N ASN A 16 15.80 5.10 16.50
CA ASN A 16 16.34 5.83 15.37
C ASN A 16 17.68 5.35 14.77
N ARG A 17 17.60 4.59 13.67
CA ARG A 17 18.72 4.53 12.71
C ARG A 17 18.22 4.54 11.28
N VAL A 18 17.84 5.74 10.82
CA VAL A 18 17.79 6.10 9.40
C VAL A 18 19.19 5.90 8.81
N SER A 19 19.35 4.86 7.99
CA SER A 19 20.58 4.70 7.20
C SER A 19 20.43 5.47 5.91
N ALA A 20 21.14 6.59 5.84
CA ALA A 20 21.26 7.47 4.70
C ALA A 20 21.73 6.71 3.46
N TRP A 21 20.90 6.71 2.42
CA TRP A 21 21.33 6.47 1.06
C TRP A 21 22.39 7.51 0.69
N THR A 22 23.63 7.08 0.43
CA THR A 22 24.63 7.94 -0.19
C THR A 22 24.71 7.57 -1.66
N ASN A 23 24.19 8.48 -2.48
CA ASN A 23 24.27 8.46 -3.93
C ASN A 23 25.74 8.68 -4.34
N ARG A 24 26.36 7.69 -4.99
CA ARG A 24 27.67 7.84 -5.63
C ARG A 24 27.50 7.60 -7.14
N ASN A 25 27.34 8.69 -7.86
CA ASN A 25 27.49 8.74 -9.31
C ASN A 25 28.98 8.92 -9.65
N ASN A 26 29.53 8.09 -10.56
CA ASN A 26 30.35 8.61 -11.67
C ASN A 26 30.58 7.58 -12.81
N GLY A 27 30.21 8.00 -14.03
CA GLY A 27 30.75 7.66 -15.37
C GLY A 27 30.71 6.20 -15.88
N SER A 28 30.52 5.89 -17.16
CA SER A 28 30.36 6.66 -18.40
C SER A 28 29.88 5.74 -19.52
N THR A 29 29.19 6.35 -20.51
CA THR A 29 29.12 6.00 -21.94
C THR A 29 28.61 4.63 -22.40
N GLY A 30 27.46 4.62 -23.08
CA GLY A 30 27.03 3.52 -23.95
C GLY A 30 25.56 3.68 -24.34
N GLY A 31 25.29 4.25 -25.51
CA GLY A 31 23.94 4.58 -25.96
C GLY A 31 23.07 3.37 -26.28
N ASN A 32 21.82 3.41 -25.81
CA ASN A 32 20.69 2.76 -26.48
C ASN A 32 19.41 3.51 -26.12
N ARG A 33 18.68 3.98 -27.15
CA ARG A 33 17.50 4.87 -27.01
C ARG A 33 16.29 4.05 -26.54
N GLY A 34 15.96 4.14 -25.25
CA GLY A 34 14.67 3.72 -24.72
C GLY A 34 13.59 4.79 -24.93
N PRO A 35 12.29 4.42 -24.93
CA PRO A 35 11.19 5.35 -25.19
C PRO A 35 11.04 6.40 -24.08
N MET A 36 10.65 7.61 -24.49
CA MET A 36 10.53 8.82 -23.66
C MET A 36 9.57 8.65 -22.47
N PRO A 37 9.83 9.35 -21.33
CA PRO A 37 8.86 9.45 -20.25
C PRO A 37 7.67 10.34 -20.66
N PRO A 38 6.47 10.14 -20.08
CA PRO A 38 5.33 11.02 -20.35
C PRO A 38 5.60 12.42 -19.79
N THR A 39 5.54 13.41 -20.67
CA THR A 39 5.57 14.83 -20.33
C THR A 39 4.29 15.20 -19.59
N PHE A 40 4.40 15.50 -18.31
CA PHE A 40 3.30 16.11 -17.55
C PHE A 40 3.12 17.56 -18.05
N PRO A 41 1.88 18.02 -18.31
CA PRO A 41 1.66 19.42 -18.63
C PRO A 41 1.97 20.29 -17.40
N PRO A 42 2.63 21.45 -17.55
CA PRO A 42 2.71 22.41 -16.47
C PRO A 42 1.29 22.92 -16.18
N ALA A 43 0.90 22.90 -14.90
CA ALA A 43 -0.31 23.55 -14.44
C ALA A 43 -0.22 25.04 -14.79
N ALA A 44 -1.01 25.45 -15.79
CA ALA A 44 -1.19 26.85 -16.11
C ALA A 44 -1.95 27.50 -14.95
N ALA A 45 -1.19 28.13 -14.07
CA ALA A 45 -1.72 29.07 -13.10
C ALA A 45 -2.15 30.33 -13.87
N THR A 46 -3.42 30.38 -14.29
CA THR A 46 -4.06 31.63 -14.68
C THR A 46 -4.51 32.35 -13.40
N MET A 47 -3.55 32.98 -12.73
CA MET A 47 -3.81 34.09 -11.82
C MET A 47 -4.17 35.30 -12.68
N ASP A 48 -5.44 35.45 -13.02
CA ASP A 48 -5.94 36.72 -13.53
C ASP A 48 -6.18 37.64 -12.31
N HIS A 49 -5.15 38.43 -12.00
CA HIS A 49 -5.20 39.47 -10.98
C HIS A 49 -5.48 40.79 -11.70
N PRO A 50 -6.71 41.33 -11.66
CA PRO A 50 -6.90 42.74 -11.90
C PRO A 50 -6.52 43.50 -10.63
N ASN A 51 -5.23 43.80 -10.51
CA ASN A 51 -4.81 44.98 -9.78
C ASN A 51 -5.40 46.19 -10.52
N ARG A 52 -6.49 46.73 -9.98
CA ARG A 52 -6.98 48.06 -10.32
C ARG A 52 -7.27 48.85 -9.05
N LEU A 53 -6.29 48.92 -8.15
CA LEU A 53 -6.27 49.97 -7.14
C LEU A 53 -5.67 51.22 -7.76
N ALA A 54 -6.48 51.97 -8.50
CA ALA A 54 -6.35 53.42 -8.62
C ALA A 54 -7.58 53.98 -9.36
N GLN A 55 -8.28 54.87 -8.65
CA GLN A 55 -9.31 55.80 -9.15
C GLN A 55 -10.67 55.12 -9.34
N LEU A 56 -11.71 55.46 -8.57
CA LEU A 56 -12.33 56.78 -8.55
C LEU A 56 -13.03 57.07 -7.21
N THR A 57 -12.76 58.28 -6.71
CA THR A 57 -13.71 59.23 -6.10
C THR A 57 -14.65 58.78 -4.99
N ASN A 58 -14.33 59.30 -3.80
CA ASN A 58 -15.27 59.88 -2.84
C ASN A 58 -16.66 60.25 -3.41
N THR A 59 -17.68 59.47 -3.04
CA THR A 59 -19.08 59.91 -2.85
C THR A 59 -19.54 59.15 -1.61
N GLY A 60 -19.79 59.82 -0.48
CA GLY A 60 -21.04 60.53 -0.27
C GLY A 60 -22.11 59.51 0.12
N GLY A 61 -22.53 59.55 1.38
CA GLY A 61 -23.22 58.46 2.07
C GLY A 61 -24.49 57.91 1.42
N GLN A 62 -24.79 56.66 1.80
CA GLN A 62 -26.11 56.05 1.91
C GLN A 62 -25.93 54.61 2.44
N GLU A 63 -26.28 54.38 3.71
CA GLU A 63 -26.51 53.05 4.24
C GLU A 63 -27.58 52.35 3.38
N SER A 64 -27.18 51.33 2.62
CA SER A 64 -28.08 50.46 1.87
C SER A 64 -28.19 49.12 2.57
N THR A 65 -29.31 48.88 3.24
CA THR A 65 -29.70 47.63 3.93
C THR A 65 -30.00 46.46 2.97
N ALA A 66 -29.55 46.53 1.71
CA ALA A 66 -29.86 45.56 0.66
C ALA A 66 -28.73 44.55 0.34
N GLY A 67 -27.48 44.83 0.72
CA GLY A 67 -26.31 43.99 0.36
C GLY A 67 -26.13 42.70 1.17
N GLY A 68 -26.92 42.46 2.22
CA GLY A 68 -26.84 41.24 3.04
C GLY A 68 -27.44 40.00 2.34
N ARG A 69 -28.55 40.19 1.61
CA ARG A 69 -29.32 39.08 1.02
C ARG A 69 -28.56 38.32 -0.06
N ASP A 70 -27.73 39.01 -0.84
CA ASP A 70 -26.95 38.40 -1.92
C ASP A 70 -25.77 37.57 -1.37
N SER A 71 -25.17 38.04 -0.27
CA SER A 71 -24.09 37.32 0.42
C SER A 71 -24.62 36.08 1.15
N GLU A 72 -25.79 36.17 1.80
CA GLU A 72 -26.47 35.04 2.44
C GLU A 72 -26.89 33.99 1.40
N HIS A 73 -27.44 34.42 0.26
CA HIS A 73 -27.83 33.52 -0.82
C HIS A 73 -26.63 32.77 -1.44
N LEU A 74 -25.47 33.41 -1.56
CA LEU A 74 -24.24 32.77 -2.01
C LEU A 74 -23.73 31.74 -0.99
N ALA A 75 -23.78 32.05 0.31
CA ALA A 75 -23.40 31.11 1.36
C ALA A 75 -24.31 29.86 1.33
N ASP A 76 -25.63 30.04 1.21
CA ASP A 76 -26.58 28.93 1.06
C ASP A 76 -26.31 28.10 -0.19
N GLN A 77 -25.95 28.73 -1.31
CA GLN A 77 -25.59 28.04 -2.54
C GLN A 77 -24.35 27.17 -2.37
N LEU A 78 -23.32 27.69 -1.70
CA LEU A 78 -22.07 26.96 -1.40
C LEU A 78 -22.31 25.81 -0.41
N CYS A 79 -23.11 26.02 0.63
CA CYS A 79 -23.50 24.98 1.57
C CYS A 79 -24.20 23.81 0.86
N ARG A 80 -25.20 24.11 0.04
CA ARG A 80 -25.90 23.08 -0.76
C ARG A 80 -24.95 22.33 -1.70
N HIS A 81 -24.01 23.03 -2.33
CA HIS A 81 -23.04 22.41 -3.22
C HIS A 81 -22.08 21.47 -2.47
N LEU A 82 -21.62 21.86 -1.29
CA LEU A 82 -20.79 21.02 -0.43
C LEU A 82 -21.54 19.77 0.01
N GLU A 83 -22.78 19.90 0.48
CA GLU A 83 -23.63 18.78 0.88
C GLU A 83 -23.88 17.81 -0.27
N GLN A 84 -24.16 18.32 -1.47
CA GLN A 84 -24.33 17.50 -2.67
C GLN A 84 -23.05 16.72 -3.01
N THR A 85 -21.90 17.38 -2.90
CA THR A 85 -20.59 16.76 -3.17
C THR A 85 -20.26 15.69 -2.14
N GLN A 86 -20.51 15.95 -0.85
CA GLN A 86 -20.33 14.98 0.22
C GLN A 86 -21.27 13.79 0.06
N LEU A 87 -22.54 14.01 -0.27
CA LEU A 87 -23.49 12.93 -0.50
C LEU A 87 -23.11 12.08 -1.72
N ALA A 88 -22.62 12.70 -2.80
CA ALA A 88 -22.12 11.98 -3.97
C ALA A 88 -20.87 11.17 -3.62
N ALA A 89 -19.96 11.70 -2.80
CA ALA A 89 -18.79 10.97 -2.31
C ALA A 89 -19.19 9.78 -1.44
N LYS A 90 -20.10 9.99 -0.47
CA LYS A 90 -20.62 8.93 0.40
C LYS A 90 -21.31 7.81 -0.40
N LYS A 91 -22.12 8.15 -1.39
CA LYS A 91 -22.74 7.15 -2.29
C LYS A 91 -21.70 6.32 -3.04
N LYS A 92 -20.60 6.93 -3.49
CA LYS A 92 -19.49 6.20 -4.14
C LYS A 92 -18.79 5.28 -3.14
N GLU A 93 -18.54 5.76 -1.93
CA GLU A 93 -17.96 4.95 -0.84
C GLU A 93 -18.84 3.75 -0.50
N ASP A 94 -20.15 3.95 -0.32
CA ASP A 94 -21.11 2.87 -0.04
C ASP A 94 -21.11 1.79 -1.13
N VAL A 95 -21.00 2.19 -2.41
CA VAL A 95 -20.89 1.25 -3.54
C VAL A 95 -19.59 0.44 -3.45
N LEU A 96 -18.47 1.08 -3.15
CA LEU A 96 -17.18 0.40 -3.01
C LEU A 96 -17.18 -0.56 -1.82
N ILE A 97 -17.76 -0.16 -0.68
CA ILE A 97 -17.90 -1.03 0.49
C ILE A 97 -18.71 -2.28 0.13
N ARG A 98 -19.83 -2.11 -0.57
CA ARG A 98 -20.67 -3.24 -1.00
C ARG A 98 -19.93 -4.18 -1.95
N GLN A 99 -19.19 -3.62 -2.91
CA GLN A 99 -18.36 -4.41 -3.84
C GLN A 99 -17.25 -5.16 -3.11
N LEU A 100 -16.60 -4.53 -2.12
CA LEU A 100 -15.58 -5.16 -1.31
C LEU A 100 -16.15 -6.31 -0.48
N GLN A 101 -17.29 -6.11 0.17
CA GLN A 101 -17.97 -7.17 0.94
C GLN A 101 -18.37 -8.35 0.04
N GLU A 102 -18.89 -8.08 -1.15
CA GLU A 102 -19.28 -9.11 -2.12
C GLU A 102 -18.06 -9.91 -2.60
N THR A 103 -16.96 -9.25 -2.93
CA THR A 103 -15.72 -9.92 -3.34
C THR A 103 -15.12 -10.75 -2.21
N GLN A 104 -15.09 -10.22 -0.98
CA GLN A 104 -14.63 -10.96 0.20
C GLN A 104 -15.48 -12.22 0.44
N TRP A 105 -16.81 -12.10 0.37
CA TRP A 105 -17.71 -13.24 0.56
C TRP A 105 -17.53 -14.31 -0.53
N LYS A 106 -17.39 -13.90 -1.80
CA LYS A 106 -17.12 -14.83 -2.91
C LYS A 106 -15.80 -15.58 -2.73
N LEU A 107 -14.75 -14.90 -2.29
CA LEU A 107 -13.47 -15.53 -1.97
C LEU A 107 -13.60 -16.53 -0.81
N ALA A 108 -14.28 -16.14 0.28
CA ALA A 108 -14.52 -17.01 1.42
C ALA A 108 -15.34 -18.26 1.03
N GLN A 109 -16.37 -18.09 0.20
CA GLN A 109 -17.17 -19.20 -0.31
C GLN A 109 -16.33 -20.15 -1.19
N ALA A 110 -15.49 -19.62 -2.07
CA ALA A 110 -14.59 -20.43 -2.90
C ALA A 110 -13.57 -21.21 -2.05
N MET A 111 -13.04 -20.59 -0.99
CA MET A 111 -12.15 -21.27 -0.04
C MET A 111 -12.88 -22.40 0.71
N ASN A 112 -14.11 -22.16 1.18
CA ASN A 112 -14.91 -23.19 1.84
C ASN A 112 -15.31 -24.34 0.89
N ALA A 113 -15.63 -24.03 -0.36
CA ALA A 113 -15.93 -25.03 -1.39
C ALA A 113 -14.72 -25.94 -1.72
N ARG A 114 -13.49 -25.39 -1.71
CA ARG A 114 -12.26 -26.21 -1.82
C ARG A 114 -11.98 -27.07 -0.58
N GLN A 115 -12.58 -26.76 0.57
CA GLN A 115 -12.36 -27.48 1.83
C GLN A 115 -13.44 -28.51 2.15
N GLN A 116 -14.50 -28.66 1.34
CA GLN A 116 -15.46 -29.75 1.53
C GLN A 116 -14.89 -31.07 0.98
N PRO A 117 -14.72 -32.11 1.81
CA PRO A 117 -14.46 -33.45 1.31
C PRO A 117 -15.77 -33.99 0.74
N SER A 118 -15.86 -34.11 -0.58
CA SER A 118 -16.93 -34.86 -1.22
C SER A 118 -16.84 -36.32 -0.76
N SER A 119 -17.81 -36.79 0.00
CA SER A 119 -17.95 -38.19 0.40
C SER A 119 -17.94 -39.11 -0.84
N PRO A 120 -16.98 -40.04 -0.98
CA PRO A 120 -17.06 -41.07 -2.00
C PRO A 120 -17.76 -42.29 -1.40
N SER A 121 -18.92 -42.62 -1.95
CA SER A 121 -19.42 -44.00 -1.90
C SER A 121 -18.42 -44.89 -2.65
N SER A 122 -18.07 -46.02 -2.02
CA SER A 122 -17.29 -47.16 -2.53
C SER A 122 -15.81 -46.95 -2.88
N SER A 123 -14.98 -47.51 -1.99
CA SER A 123 -13.76 -48.30 -2.22
C SER A 123 -12.52 -47.61 -2.85
N SER A 124 -11.38 -47.85 -2.18
CA SER A 124 -9.97 -47.56 -2.51
C SER A 124 -9.41 -46.17 -2.11
N ALA A 125 -8.43 -46.22 -1.22
CA ALA A 125 -7.64 -45.19 -0.51
C ALA A 125 -6.77 -44.25 -1.40
N PRO A 126 -5.90 -43.36 -0.85
CA PRO A 126 -6.19 -42.21 0.05
C PRO A 126 -5.37 -40.92 -0.32
N LEU A 127 -5.62 -39.80 0.39
CA LEU A 127 -4.72 -38.62 0.57
C LEU A 127 -4.40 -37.73 -0.66
N ALA A 128 -5.11 -36.61 -0.83
CA ALA A 128 -4.66 -35.50 -1.68
C ALA A 128 -5.25 -34.15 -1.22
N ALA A 129 -5.10 -33.80 0.06
CA ALA A 129 -5.62 -32.54 0.63
C ALA A 129 -4.61 -31.81 1.53
N ALA A 130 -3.32 -31.90 1.21
CA ALA A 130 -2.27 -31.15 1.91
C ALA A 130 -1.10 -30.85 0.97
N ASP A 131 -1.29 -29.99 -0.04
CA ASP A 131 -0.21 -29.71 -1.00
C ASP A 131 -0.09 -28.25 -1.46
N ASP A 132 -1.13 -27.41 -1.29
CA ASP A 132 -1.04 -26.02 -1.78
C ASP A 132 -0.04 -25.14 -0.98
N GLY A 133 0.44 -25.59 0.18
CA GLY A 133 1.37 -24.83 1.04
C GLY A 133 2.84 -25.25 0.94
N GLU A 134 3.13 -26.46 0.47
CA GLU A 134 4.51 -26.99 0.49
C GLU A 134 5.42 -26.32 -0.54
N HIS A 135 4.87 -25.89 -1.69
CA HIS A 135 5.66 -25.19 -2.69
C HIS A 135 6.18 -23.81 -2.22
N PHE A 136 5.59 -23.24 -1.16
CA PHE A 136 6.06 -22.00 -0.52
C PHE A 136 7.05 -22.24 0.63
N LYS A 137 7.28 -23.48 1.05
CA LYS A 137 8.21 -23.83 2.14
C LYS A 137 9.65 -23.89 1.66
N CYS A 138 10.57 -23.32 2.41
CA CYS A 138 12.01 -23.30 2.17
C CYS A 138 12.50 -24.68 1.69
N ASP A 139 13.16 -24.73 0.53
CA ASP A 139 13.61 -25.99 -0.08
C ASP A 139 14.70 -26.69 0.75
N VAL A 140 15.26 -26.00 1.76
CA VAL A 140 16.34 -26.51 2.62
C VAL A 140 15.81 -27.06 3.95
N CYS A 141 14.88 -26.38 4.61
CA CYS A 141 14.35 -26.83 5.91
C CYS A 141 12.91 -27.36 5.87
N MET A 142 12.18 -27.10 4.77
CA MET A 142 10.78 -27.50 4.56
C MET A 142 9.78 -27.02 5.62
N ASP A 143 10.17 -26.11 6.50
CA ASP A 143 9.41 -25.69 7.68
C ASP A 143 8.91 -24.23 7.57
N LYS A 144 9.84 -23.31 7.30
CA LYS A 144 9.55 -21.88 7.14
C LYS A 144 9.26 -21.52 5.70
N ASP A 145 8.52 -20.44 5.50
CA ASP A 145 8.19 -19.95 4.16
C ASP A 145 9.39 -19.27 3.49
N LYS A 146 9.41 -19.29 2.15
CA LYS A 146 10.46 -18.68 1.33
C LYS A 146 10.37 -17.16 1.43
N SER A 147 11.50 -16.52 1.74
CA SER A 147 11.62 -15.06 1.82
C SER A 147 12.82 -14.51 1.08
N ILE A 148 13.74 -15.37 0.62
CA ILE A 148 15.01 -14.99 0.02
C ILE A 148 15.02 -15.31 -1.47
N LEU A 149 15.23 -14.27 -2.28
CA LEU A 149 15.46 -14.34 -3.72
C LEU A 149 16.96 -14.27 -4.02
N LEU A 150 17.51 -15.32 -4.64
CA LEU A 150 18.94 -15.34 -5.01
C LEU A 150 19.19 -14.71 -6.38
N ILE A 151 20.24 -13.88 -6.49
CA ILE A 151 20.65 -13.19 -7.74
C ILE A 151 21.99 -13.76 -8.20
N PRO A 152 22.21 -14.01 -9.50
CA PRO A 152 21.39 -13.59 -10.65
C PRO A 152 20.24 -14.53 -11.05
N CYS A 153 20.14 -15.74 -10.48
CA CYS A 153 19.22 -16.76 -10.97
C CYS A 153 17.72 -16.53 -10.66
N ARG A 154 17.38 -15.56 -9.80
CA ARG A 154 16.01 -15.17 -9.41
C ARG A 154 15.17 -16.30 -8.80
N HIS A 155 15.78 -17.27 -8.13
CA HIS A 155 15.06 -18.32 -7.42
C HIS A 155 14.68 -17.88 -6.00
N LEU A 156 13.38 -17.84 -5.72
CA LEU A 156 12.82 -17.78 -4.37
C LEU A 156 12.77 -19.21 -3.83
N CYS A 157 13.67 -19.54 -2.91
CA CYS A 157 13.90 -20.94 -2.51
C CYS A 157 14.23 -21.14 -1.02
N MET A 158 14.56 -20.09 -0.27
CA MET A 158 15.04 -20.22 1.11
C MET A 158 14.32 -19.24 2.05
N CYS A 159 14.23 -19.62 3.32
CA CYS A 159 13.93 -18.69 4.41
C CYS A 159 15.20 -17.95 4.86
N GLY A 160 15.04 -16.89 5.64
CA GLY A 160 16.15 -16.06 6.15
C GLY A 160 17.22 -16.87 6.90
N GLU A 161 16.82 -17.71 7.86
CA GLU A 161 17.76 -18.49 8.66
C GLU A 161 18.61 -19.47 7.83
N CYS A 162 18.01 -20.11 6.81
CA CYS A 162 18.75 -20.98 5.92
C CYS A 162 19.71 -20.18 5.04
N ALA A 163 19.32 -18.97 4.62
CA ALA A 163 20.20 -18.09 3.85
C ALA A 163 21.38 -17.59 4.69
N ASP A 164 21.18 -17.26 5.96
CA ASP A 164 22.27 -16.87 6.87
C ASP A 164 23.29 -17.99 7.05
N ARG A 165 22.82 -19.24 7.17
CA ARG A 165 23.71 -20.42 7.23
C ARG A 165 24.50 -20.61 5.93
N LEU A 166 23.85 -20.42 4.77
CA LEU A 166 24.53 -20.48 3.47
C LEU A 166 25.59 -19.38 3.36
N MET A 167 25.24 -18.15 3.74
CA MET A 167 26.11 -16.98 3.70
C MET A 167 27.21 -16.99 4.76
N GLY A 168 27.04 -17.72 5.87
CA GLY A 168 28.10 -17.96 6.86
C GLY A 168 29.14 -18.96 6.37
N GLY A 169 28.83 -19.76 5.34
CA GLY A 169 29.73 -20.75 4.78
C GLY A 169 30.79 -20.20 3.81
N PRO A 170 31.73 -21.05 3.36
CA PRO A 170 32.72 -20.71 2.34
C PRO A 170 32.05 -20.24 1.05
N LEU A 171 32.62 -19.21 0.40
CA LEU A 171 32.08 -18.61 -0.84
C LEU A 171 31.82 -19.66 -1.94
N ALA A 172 32.70 -20.65 -2.09
CA ALA A 172 32.57 -21.73 -3.08
C ALA A 172 31.33 -22.63 -2.91
N LYS A 173 30.66 -22.57 -1.75
CA LYS A 173 29.46 -23.36 -1.45
C LYS A 173 28.17 -22.53 -1.43
N ARG A 174 28.24 -21.23 -1.72
CA ARG A 174 27.09 -20.31 -1.72
C ARG A 174 26.31 -20.38 -3.03
N LEU A 175 25.89 -21.58 -3.39
CA LEU A 175 25.17 -21.85 -4.63
C LEU A 175 23.67 -21.91 -4.36
N CYS A 176 22.87 -21.49 -5.35
CA CYS A 176 21.42 -21.62 -5.28
C CYS A 176 21.00 -23.09 -5.15
N PRO A 177 20.15 -23.47 -4.17
CA PRO A 177 19.67 -24.85 -4.03
C PRO A 177 18.93 -25.40 -5.27
N ARG A 178 18.29 -24.53 -6.06
CA ARG A 178 17.54 -24.95 -7.24
C ARG A 178 18.41 -25.13 -8.48
N CYS A 179 19.28 -24.18 -8.80
CA CYS A 179 20.04 -24.18 -10.05
C CYS A 179 21.55 -24.37 -9.89
N ARG A 180 22.06 -24.42 -8.65
CA ARG A 180 23.47 -24.64 -8.31
C ARG A 180 24.43 -23.61 -8.92
N GLN A 181 23.93 -22.40 -9.18
CA GLN A 181 24.68 -21.21 -9.63
C GLN A 181 24.83 -20.22 -8.48
#